data_AF-A0A7X9C511-F1
#
_entry.id   AF-A0A7X9C511-F1
#
_cell.length_a   1.000
_cell.length_b   1.000
_cell.length_c   1.000
_cell.angle_alpha   90.00
_cell.angle_beta   90.00
_cell.angle_gamma   90.00
#
_symmetry.space_group_name_H-M   'P 1'
#
loop_
_entity.id
_entity.type
_entity.pdbx_description
1 polymer ?
#
loop_
_entity_poly.entity_id
_entity_poly.type
_entity_poly.pdbx_seq_one_letter_code
_entity_poly.pdbx_strand_id
1 'polypeptide(L)'
;MRIYTIGFSKKSAEQFFGLLQNNNVTKLIDVRLNTQSQLSGFAKGRDLAYFLKKICNIEYKHFPELAPSKELLNDYRKKFITWEEYVIIYNSLISKRNKLQSFQVEHFVNACLLCSEATPEQCHRRLAAEFLAEFDSRLEIIHL
;
A
#
# COMPACT_ATOMS: atom_id res chain seq x y z
N MET A 1 -14.32 -3.27 -10.92
CA MET A 1 -13.45 -4.03 -9.99
C MET A 1 -12.92 -3.06 -8.95
N ARG A 2 -12.50 -3.49 -7.75
CA ARG A 2 -12.05 -2.56 -6.70
C ARG A 2 -10.65 -2.89 -6.24
N ILE A 3 -9.88 -1.84 -5.97
CA ILE A 3 -8.65 -1.90 -5.17
C ILE A 3 -8.81 -0.96 -3.99
N TYR A 4 -8.43 -1.42 -2.82
CA TYR A 4 -8.50 -0.66 -1.59
C TYR A 4 -7.12 -0.14 -1.23
N THR A 5 -7.06 0.92 -0.43
CA THR A 5 -5.80 1.36 0.19
C THR A 5 -6.06 1.69 1.65
N ILE A 6 -5.11 1.40 2.53
CA ILE A 6 -5.24 1.71 3.95
C ILE A 6 -3.90 2.17 4.54
N GLY A 7 -4.00 3.09 5.50
CA GLY A 7 -2.90 3.48 6.38
C GLY A 7 -3.15 3.02 7.80
N PHE A 8 -2.14 2.46 8.47
CA PHE A 8 -2.30 1.97 9.84
C PHE A 8 -2.14 3.07 10.90
N SER A 9 -1.43 4.17 10.64
CA SER A 9 -1.27 5.24 11.64
C SER A 9 -2.61 5.91 11.95
N LYS A 10 -2.78 6.30 13.23
CA LYS A 10 -4.01 6.90 13.77
C LYS A 10 -5.27 6.01 13.67
N LYS A 11 -5.11 4.71 13.45
CA LYS A 11 -6.19 3.71 13.54
C LYS A 11 -5.91 2.72 14.67
N SER A 12 -6.92 2.37 15.45
CA SER A 12 -6.84 1.22 16.35
C SER A 12 -6.82 -0.09 15.54
N ALA A 13 -6.41 -1.19 16.17
CA ALA A 13 -6.49 -2.51 15.54
C ALA A 13 -7.94 -2.84 15.14
N GLU A 14 -8.91 -2.57 16.03
CA GLU A 14 -10.34 -2.77 15.78
C GLU A 14 -10.81 -2.01 14.53
N GLN A 15 -10.51 -0.71 14.44
CA GLN A 15 -10.84 0.09 13.28
C GLN A 15 -10.18 -0.45 12.00
N PHE A 16 -8.89 -0.78 12.09
CA PHE A 16 -8.12 -1.29 10.95
C PHE A 16 -8.71 -2.59 10.41
N PHE A 17 -8.90 -3.61 11.25
CA PHE A 17 -9.42 -4.91 10.82
C PHE A 17 -10.91 -4.84 10.45
N GLY A 18 -11.71 -4.05 11.16
CA GLY A 18 -13.11 -3.83 10.84
C GLY A 18 -13.32 -3.20 9.46
N LEU A 19 -12.49 -2.21 9.09
CA LEU A 19 -12.53 -1.61 7.75
C LEU A 19 -12.24 -2.62 6.64
N LEU A 20 -11.28 -3.53 6.86
CA LEU A 20 -10.96 -4.58 5.89
C LEU A 20 -12.11 -5.57 5.71
N GLN A 21 -12.73 -6.01 6.82
CA GLN A 21 -13.87 -6.94 6.79
C GLN A 21 -15.10 -6.32 6.13
N ASN A 22 -15.48 -5.10 6.52
CA ASN A 22 -16.67 -4.42 6.00
C ASN A 22 -16.58 -4.16 4.49
N ASN A 23 -15.37 -4.11 3.94
CA ASN A 23 -15.12 -3.92 2.51
C ASN A 23 -14.83 -5.22 1.75
N ASN A 24 -14.96 -6.39 2.39
CA ASN A 24 -14.69 -7.70 1.78
C ASN A 24 -13.29 -7.78 1.14
N VAL A 25 -12.29 -7.17 1.78
CA VAL A 25 -10.90 -7.29 1.35
C VAL A 25 -10.49 -8.75 1.46
N THR A 26 -9.82 -9.29 0.43
CA THR A 26 -9.38 -10.69 0.38
C THR A 26 -7.88 -10.83 0.64
N LYS A 27 -7.11 -9.79 0.33
CA LYS A 27 -5.65 -9.76 0.43
C LYS A 27 -5.17 -8.38 0.87
N LEU A 28 -4.28 -8.33 1.86
CA LEU A 28 -3.52 -7.13 2.21
C LEU A 28 -2.15 -7.20 1.54
N ILE A 29 -1.87 -6.21 0.70
CA ILE A 29 -0.60 -6.07 -0.01
C ILE A 29 0.18 -4.96 0.69
N ASP A 30 1.24 -5.37 1.38
CA ASP A 30 2.12 -4.47 2.11
C ASP A 30 3.13 -3.85 1.16
N VAL A 31 2.95 -2.57 0.86
CA VAL A 31 3.82 -1.80 -0.06
C VAL A 31 4.85 -0.97 0.71
N ARG A 32 5.04 -1.25 2.01
CA ARG A 32 6.06 -0.58 2.81
C ARG A 32 7.45 -1.09 2.45
N LEU A 33 8.41 -0.17 2.39
CA LEU A 33 9.82 -0.53 2.23
C LEU A 33 10.33 -1.37 3.42
N ASN A 34 9.84 -1.08 4.63
CA ASN A 34 10.16 -1.85 5.84
C ASN A 34 8.86 -2.19 6.60
N THR A 35 8.67 -3.49 6.87
CA THR A 35 7.46 -4.03 7.52
C THR A 35 7.56 -4.13 9.04
N GLN A 36 8.73 -3.86 9.62
CA GLN A 36 8.99 -3.96 11.07
C GLN A 36 8.68 -2.67 11.85
N SER A 37 7.74 -1.86 11.35
CA SER A 37 7.41 -0.58 11.96
C SER A 37 7.13 -0.69 13.47
N GLN A 38 7.77 0.16 14.28
CA GLN A 38 7.48 0.29 15.71
C GLN A 38 6.30 1.23 16.00
N LEU A 39 5.71 1.85 14.97
CA LEU A 39 4.64 2.83 15.11
C LEU A 39 3.32 2.20 15.57
N SER A 40 3.10 0.92 15.31
CA SER A 40 1.95 0.17 15.80
C SER A 40 2.30 -1.31 15.91
N GLY A 41 2.10 -1.89 17.11
CA GLY A 41 2.44 -3.29 17.39
C GLY A 41 1.72 -4.28 16.48
N PHE A 42 0.43 -4.06 16.20
CA PHE A 42 -0.34 -4.96 15.34
C PHE A 42 0.09 -4.92 13.86
N ALA A 43 0.78 -3.85 13.44
CA ALA A 43 1.17 -3.62 12.06
C ALA A 43 2.58 -4.14 11.72
N LYS A 44 3.25 -4.84 12.65
CA LYS A 44 4.51 -5.54 12.37
C LYS A 44 4.24 -6.70 11.40
N GLY A 45 4.96 -6.79 10.29
CA GLY A 45 4.64 -7.71 9.19
C GLY A 45 4.32 -9.14 9.61
N ARG A 46 5.13 -9.74 10.50
CA ARG A 46 4.90 -11.10 11.02
C ARG A 46 3.58 -11.22 11.79
N ASP A 47 3.35 -10.30 12.72
CA ASP A 47 2.18 -10.34 13.61
C ASP A 47 0.91 -9.93 12.83
N LEU A 48 1.04 -8.97 11.93
CA LEU A 48 0.00 -8.53 11.00
C LEU A 48 -0.50 -9.69 10.13
N ALA A 49 0.40 -10.49 9.55
CA ALA A 49 0.02 -11.67 8.77
C ALA A 49 -0.82 -12.67 9.59
N TYR A 50 -0.42 -12.91 10.85
CA TYR A 50 -1.18 -13.75 11.76
C TYR A 50 -2.57 -13.17 12.07
N PHE A 51 -2.64 -11.88 12.42
CA PHE A 51 -3.91 -11.22 12.76
C PHE A 51 -4.87 -11.16 11.58
N LEU A 52 -4.39 -10.83 10.38
CA LEU A 52 -5.22 -10.84 9.16
C LEU A 52 -5.85 -12.21 8.92
N LYS A 53 -5.07 -13.28 9.07
CA LYS A 53 -5.59 -14.64 8.91
C LYS A 53 -6.60 -15.01 9.98
N LYS A 54 -6.36 -14.63 11.23
CA LYS A 54 -7.21 -15.03 12.38
C LYS A 54 -8.48 -14.20 12.53
N ILE A 55 -8.41 -12.89 12.27
CA ILE A 55 -9.52 -11.97 12.48
C ILE A 55 -10.38 -11.87 11.21
N CYS A 56 -9.74 -11.74 10.05
CA CYS A 56 -10.43 -11.42 8.80
C CYS A 56 -10.40 -12.54 7.76
N ASN A 57 -9.63 -13.61 7.98
CA ASN A 57 -9.29 -14.63 6.97
C ASN A 57 -8.70 -14.02 5.68
N ILE A 58 -7.89 -12.97 5.83
CA ILE A 58 -7.25 -12.23 4.72
C ILE A 58 -5.82 -12.75 4.50
N GLU A 59 -5.42 -12.87 3.23
CA GLU A 59 -4.04 -13.17 2.86
C GLU A 59 -3.12 -11.96 3.06
N TYR A 60 -1.90 -12.18 3.51
CA TYR A 60 -0.88 -11.14 3.60
C TYR A 60 0.22 -11.38 2.56
N LYS A 61 0.58 -10.33 1.82
CA LYS A 61 1.73 -10.37 0.92
C LYS A 61 2.55 -9.10 1.06
N HIS A 62 3.85 -9.23 1.31
CA HIS A 62 4.78 -8.11 1.17
C HIS A 62 5.17 -7.95 -0.30
N PHE A 63 5.07 -6.72 -0.81
CA PHE A 63 5.30 -6.40 -2.22
C PHE A 63 6.11 -5.10 -2.35
N PRO A 64 7.41 -5.13 -2.01
CA PRO A 64 8.28 -3.96 -1.97
C PRO A 64 8.52 -3.32 -3.36
N GLU A 65 8.10 -3.98 -4.42
CA GLU A 65 8.17 -3.44 -5.78
C GLU A 65 7.28 -2.24 -6.00
N LEU A 66 6.19 -2.13 -5.24
CA LEU A 66 5.35 -0.92 -5.17
C LEU A 66 5.83 0.05 -4.07
N ALA A 67 6.89 -0.26 -3.33
CA ALA A 67 7.45 0.66 -2.34
C ALA A 67 8.33 1.73 -3.02
N PRO A 68 8.39 2.96 -2.50
CA PRO A 68 9.43 3.90 -2.92
C PRO A 68 10.83 3.37 -2.58
N SER A 69 11.87 3.85 -3.28
CA SER A 69 13.24 3.53 -2.92
C SER A 69 13.64 4.21 -1.60
N LYS A 70 14.71 3.70 -0.98
CA LYS A 70 15.24 4.26 0.27
C LYS A 70 15.72 5.69 0.06
N GLU A 71 16.38 5.95 -1.06
CA GLU A 71 16.92 7.23 -1.48
C GLU A 71 15.78 8.23 -1.66
N LEU A 72 14.76 7.87 -2.43
CA LEU A 72 13.60 8.73 -2.68
C LEU A 72 12.88 9.12 -1.37
N LEU A 73 12.65 8.15 -0.48
CA LEU A 73 12.07 8.43 0.84
C LEU A 73 12.95 9.35 1.68
N ASN A 74 14.27 9.15 1.65
CA ASN A 74 15.20 9.96 2.41
C ASN A 74 15.22 11.41 1.90
N ASP A 75 15.25 11.61 0.59
CA ASP A 75 15.34 12.94 -0.01
C ASP A 75 14.07 13.75 0.23
N TYR A 76 12.91 13.12 0.12
CA TYR A 76 11.64 13.76 0.47
C TYR A 76 11.55 14.13 1.95
N ARG A 77 11.96 13.22 2.86
CA ARG A 77 11.98 13.50 4.31
C ARG A 77 12.93 14.62 4.70
N LYS A 78 14.07 14.72 4.01
CA LYS A 78 15.06 15.78 4.19
C LYS A 78 14.68 17.08 3.47
N LYS A 79 13.55 17.10 2.75
CA LYS A 79 13.06 18.23 1.95
C LYS A 79 14.04 18.66 0.85
N PHE A 80 14.83 17.71 0.33
CA PHE A 80 15.67 17.94 -0.84
C PHE A 80 14.86 17.93 -2.14
N ILE A 81 13.69 17.29 -2.12
CA ILE A 81 12.73 17.29 -3.22
C ILE A 81 11.33 17.64 -2.71
N THR A 82 10.50 18.21 -3.58
CA THR A 82 9.08 18.47 -3.31
C THR A 82 8.23 17.21 -3.47
N TRP A 83 6.95 17.30 -3.12
CA TRP A 83 6.00 16.21 -3.35
C TRP A 83 5.78 15.97 -4.84
N GLU A 84 5.74 17.02 -5.65
CA GLU A 84 5.57 16.95 -7.10
C GLU A 84 6.75 16.22 -7.75
N GLU A 85 7.97 16.53 -7.33
CA GLU A 85 9.17 15.81 -7.76
C GLU A 85 9.14 14.35 -7.29
N TYR A 86 8.68 14.09 -6.06
CA TYR A 86 8.51 12.73 -5.55
C TYR A 86 7.56 11.91 -6.43
N VAL A 87 6.42 12.47 -6.86
CA VAL A 87 5.45 11.79 -7.74
C VAL A 87 6.11 11.37 -9.04
N ILE A 88 6.86 12.28 -9.69
CA ILE A 88 7.54 12.02 -10.96
C ILE A 88 8.55 10.88 -10.80
N ILE A 89 9.41 10.95 -9.78
CA ILE A 89 10.45 9.96 -9.54
C ILE A 89 9.83 8.59 -9.18
N TYR A 90 8.81 8.58 -8.32
CA TYR A 90 8.11 7.36 -7.92
C TYR A 90 7.44 6.67 -9.12
N ASN A 91 6.68 7.39 -9.94
CA ASN A 91 5.99 6.80 -11.10
C ASN A 91 7.00 6.23 -12.12
N SER A 92 8.14 6.92 -12.33
CA SER A 92 9.23 6.41 -13.16
C SER A 92 9.83 5.11 -12.58
N LEU A 93 10.05 5.04 -11.27
CA LEU A 93 10.56 3.85 -10.58
C LEU A 93 9.61 2.65 -10.74
N ILE A 94 8.33 2.83 -10.45
CA ILE A 94 7.34 1.75 -10.54
C ILE A 94 7.14 1.29 -11.98
N SER A 95 7.10 2.22 -12.94
CA SER A 95 7.02 1.89 -14.37
C SER A 95 8.19 1.02 -14.82
N LYS A 96 9.42 1.34 -14.37
CA LYS A 96 10.61 0.52 -14.67
C LYS A 96 10.52 -0.87 -14.06
N ARG A 97 10.05 -0.99 -12.81
CA ARG A 97 9.87 -2.30 -12.15
C ARG A 97 8.79 -3.14 -12.80
N ASN A 98 7.67 -2.53 -13.20
CA ASN A 98 6.62 -3.23 -13.91
C ASN A 98 7.13 -3.88 -15.20
N LYS A 99 7.99 -3.20 -15.97
CA LYS A 99 8.62 -3.79 -17.17
C LYS A 99 9.46 -5.05 -16.87
N LEU A 100 9.95 -5.20 -15.64
CA LEU A 100 10.75 -6.35 -15.22
C LEU A 100 9.90 -7.48 -14.62
N GLN A 101 8.76 -7.16 -14.02
CA GLN A 101 7.96 -8.13 -13.24
C GLN A 101 6.55 -8.39 -13.79
N SER A 102 6.08 -7.62 -14.77
CA SER A 102 4.78 -7.74 -15.42
C SER A 102 3.61 -7.83 -14.42
N PHE A 103 3.29 -6.71 -13.76
CA PHE A 103 2.17 -6.66 -12.83
C PHE A 103 0.84 -6.95 -13.55
N GLN A 104 0.05 -7.84 -12.96
CA GLN A 104 -1.25 -8.25 -13.45
C GLN A 104 -2.34 -7.70 -12.53
N VAL A 105 -3.26 -6.89 -13.06
CA VAL A 105 -4.31 -6.20 -12.30
C VAL A 105 -5.18 -7.19 -11.52
N GLU A 106 -5.38 -8.39 -12.07
CA GLU A 106 -6.16 -9.47 -11.49
C GLU A 106 -5.67 -9.84 -10.08
N HIS A 107 -4.36 -9.72 -9.82
CA HIS A 107 -3.78 -9.99 -8.49
C HIS A 107 -4.15 -8.95 -7.42
N PHE A 108 -4.65 -7.79 -7.83
CA PHE A 108 -4.97 -6.65 -6.96
C PHE A 108 -6.48 -6.44 -6.79
N VAL A 109 -7.31 -7.24 -7.45
CA VAL A 109 -8.77 -7.18 -7.30
C VAL A 109 -9.18 -7.57 -5.89
N ASN A 110 -9.97 -6.71 -5.23
CA ASN A 110 -10.35 -6.81 -3.81
C ASN A 110 -9.14 -6.91 -2.86
N ALA A 111 -7.96 -6.49 -3.32
CA ALA A 111 -6.79 -6.36 -2.46
C ALA A 111 -6.75 -4.95 -1.85
N CYS A 112 -6.04 -4.82 -0.73
CA CYS A 112 -5.85 -3.55 -0.05
C CYS A 112 -4.36 -3.23 0.07
N LEU A 113 -3.93 -2.09 -0.49
CA LEU A 113 -2.55 -1.61 -0.41
C LEU A 113 -2.29 -0.92 0.94
N LEU A 114 -1.35 -1.44 1.72
CA LEU A 114 -0.99 -0.92 3.03
C LEU A 114 0.22 0.04 2.96
N CYS A 115 0.07 1.26 3.49
CA CYS A 115 1.21 2.12 3.91
C CYS A 115 1.11 2.52 5.39
N SER A 116 1.99 3.43 5.85
CA SER A 116 2.02 3.85 7.26
C SER A 116 1.16 5.09 7.51
N GLU A 117 1.26 6.05 6.60
CA GLU A 117 0.64 7.36 6.61
C GLU A 117 -0.87 7.27 6.89
N ALA A 118 -1.44 8.16 7.70
CA ALA A 118 -2.87 8.08 8.04
C ALA A 118 -3.76 8.28 6.80
N THR A 119 -3.39 9.21 5.92
CA THR A 119 -4.22 9.69 4.81
C THR A 119 -3.53 9.50 3.45
N PRO A 120 -4.26 9.45 2.33
CA PRO A 120 -3.70 9.12 1.01
C PRO A 120 -3.12 10.32 0.24
N GLU A 121 -3.33 11.57 0.65
CA GLU A 121 -3.05 12.78 -0.16
C GLU A 121 -1.58 12.85 -0.59
N GLN A 122 -0.67 12.57 0.35
CA GLN A 122 0.77 12.49 0.11
C GLN A 122 1.35 11.13 0.55
N CYS A 123 0.69 10.02 0.19
CA CYS A 123 1.24 8.67 0.37
C CYS A 123 1.50 7.97 -0.97
N HIS A 124 2.61 7.22 -1.03
CA HIS A 124 2.93 6.31 -2.14
C HIS A 124 1.84 5.24 -2.39
N ARG A 125 1.05 4.83 -1.39
CA ARG A 125 -0.07 3.87 -1.62
C ARG A 125 -1.10 4.39 -2.61
N ARG A 126 -1.31 5.71 -2.65
CA ARG A 126 -2.22 6.35 -3.60
C ARG A 126 -1.63 6.24 -5.01
N LEU A 127 -0.38 6.67 -5.17
CA LEU A 127 0.34 6.59 -6.45
C LEU A 127 0.42 5.14 -6.98
N ALA A 128 0.64 4.17 -6.10
CA ALA A 128 0.64 2.75 -6.44
C ALA A 128 -0.73 2.28 -6.98
N ALA A 129 -1.83 2.67 -6.31
CA ALA A 129 -3.17 2.33 -6.74
C ALA A 129 -3.55 3.02 -8.06
N GLU A 130 -3.19 4.29 -8.21
CA GLU A 130 -3.37 5.06 -9.45
C GLU A 130 -2.63 4.40 -10.62
N PHE A 131 -1.36 4.04 -10.44
CA PHE A 131 -0.58 3.30 -11.43
C PHE A 131 -1.23 1.97 -11.84
N LEU A 132 -1.77 1.20 -10.88
CA LEU A 132 -2.46 -0.06 -11.19
C LEU A 132 -3.77 0.16 -11.96
N ALA A 133 -4.47 1.27 -11.71
CA ALA A 133 -5.70 1.61 -12.41
C ALA A 133 -5.46 2.07 -13.87
N GLU A 134 -4.24 2.46 -14.24
CA GLU A 134 -3.90 2.79 -15.64
C GLU A 134 -4.03 1.56 -16.58
N PHE A 135 -3.90 0.34 -16.04
CA PHE A 135 -4.02 -0.89 -16.82
C PHE A 135 -5.46 -1.34 -17.06
N ASP A 136 -6.41 -0.92 -16.21
CA ASP A 136 -7.83 -1.22 -16.36
C ASP A 136 -8.68 -0.08 -15.78
N SER A 137 -9.28 0.72 -16.65
CA SER A 137 -10.11 1.87 -16.27
C SER A 137 -11.39 1.50 -15.50
N ARG A 138 -11.72 0.20 -15.40
CA ARG A 138 -12.84 -0.30 -14.58
C ARG A 138 -12.43 -0.55 -13.13
N LEU A 139 -11.15 -0.37 -12.78
CA LEU A 139 -10.63 -0.49 -11.43
C LEU A 139 -10.93 0.79 -10.64
N GLU A 140 -11.82 0.67 -9.66
CA GLU A 140 -12.18 1.73 -8.73
C GLU A 140 -11.22 1.71 -7.53
N ILE A 141 -10.64 2.87 -7.19
CA ILE A 141 -9.76 3.04 -6.03
C ILE A 141 -10.57 3.52 -4.84
N ILE A 142 -10.50 2.79 -3.73
CA ILE A 142 -11.22 3.14 -2.48
C ILE A 142 -10.21 3.30 -1.34
N HIS A 143 -10.18 4.47 -0.70
CA HIS A 143 -9.31 4.76 0.44
C HIS A 143 -10.04 4.50 1.77
N LEU A 144 -9.45 3.65 2.63
CA LEU A 144 -9.96 3.22 3.93
C LEU A 144 -9.29 3.93 5.14
#